data_AF-A0A5C8D557-F1
#
_entry.id   AF-A0A5C8D557-F1
#
_cell.length_a   1.000
_cell.length_b   1.000
_cell.length_c   1.000
_cell.angle_alpha   90.00
_cell.angle_beta   90.00
_cell.angle_gamma   90.00
#
_symmetry.space_group_name_H-M   'P 1'
#
loop_
_entity.id
_entity.type
_entity.pdbx_description
1 polymer ?
#
loop_
_entity_poly.entity_id
_entity_poly.type
_entity_poly.pdbx_seq_one_letter_code
_entity_poly.pdbx_strand_id
1 'polypeptide(L)'
;MNKEDLIKALKYSFPITVPVLIGYLFLSIAYGILMKAKGFETWLALFMSLFAYCGSMQYIAANYLFLASFNPIYAFILTLTVNSRMSFEGISMVSKYKNTGILKPFLIFFMTDETFSILYSAKIPENINRKYFLFLVSFLDYSYWVIGTLIGCLLGEFVKFNTKGLDFVLTALFIVIFTEQWLENKGRKASIIGLICSTPILIFKTNTFIILAMILIFAIITIIYNIEKYNKLREKNE
;
A
#
# COMPACT_ATOMS: atom_id res chain seq x y z
N MET A 1 15.16 7.71 26.26
CA MET A 1 14.42 8.37 25.16
C MET A 1 14.22 9.82 25.58
N ASN A 2 14.82 10.81 24.89
CA ASN A 2 14.70 12.22 25.28
C ASN A 2 13.33 12.77 24.86
N LYS A 3 12.55 13.26 25.80
CA LYS A 3 11.15 13.70 25.59
C LYS A 3 11.08 14.93 24.68
N GLU A 4 12.06 15.82 24.77
CA GLU A 4 12.11 17.05 23.96
C GLU A 4 12.33 16.75 22.48
N ASP A 5 13.27 15.84 22.18
CA ASP A 5 13.56 15.41 20.80
C ASP A 5 12.35 14.72 20.16
N LEU A 6 11.61 13.94 20.94
CA LEU A 6 10.38 13.29 20.48
C LEU A 6 9.30 14.32 20.13
N ILE A 7 9.08 15.32 20.99
CA ILE A 7 8.08 16.37 20.75
C ILE A 7 8.45 17.21 19.53
N LYS A 8 9.73 17.59 19.38
CA LYS A 8 10.22 18.32 18.20
C LYS A 8 10.00 17.52 16.92
N ALA A 9 10.36 16.23 16.93
CA ALA A 9 10.14 15.35 15.80
C ALA A 9 8.64 15.18 15.48
N LEU A 10 7.77 15.02 16.49
CA LEU A 10 6.33 14.89 16.28
C LEU A 10 5.71 16.13 15.65
N LYS A 11 6.05 17.33 16.16
CA LYS A 11 5.57 18.61 15.61
C LYS A 11 6.00 18.79 14.16
N TYR A 12 7.17 18.27 13.78
CA TYR A 12 7.68 18.33 12.42
C TYR A 12 7.04 17.25 11.52
N SER A 13 6.89 16.02 12.00
CA SER A 13 6.33 14.90 11.26
C SER A 13 4.84 15.07 10.97
N PHE A 14 4.04 15.52 11.94
CA PHE A 14 2.58 15.52 11.82
C PHE A 14 2.05 16.29 10.58
N PRO A 15 2.44 17.56 10.34
CA PRO A 15 1.97 18.31 9.16
C PRO A 15 2.32 17.63 7.82
N ILE A 16 3.45 16.93 7.77
CA ILE A 16 3.91 16.22 6.57
C ILE A 16 3.01 15.01 6.28
N THR A 17 2.48 14.36 7.33
CA THR A 17 1.59 13.20 7.19
C THR A 17 0.12 13.55 6.94
N VAL A 18 -0.28 14.83 7.01
CA VAL A 18 -1.70 15.22 6.86
C VAL A 18 -2.34 14.79 5.53
N PRO A 19 -1.67 14.89 4.37
CA PRO A 19 -2.24 14.39 3.12
C PRO A 19 -2.50 12.87 3.17
N VAL A 20 -1.55 12.10 3.74
CA VAL A 20 -1.67 10.65 3.90
C VAL A 20 -2.76 10.30 4.90
N LEU A 21 -2.87 11.04 6.02
CA LEU A 21 -3.95 10.91 7.00
C LEU A 21 -5.33 10.94 6.33
N ILE A 22 -5.58 11.91 5.46
CA ILE A 22 -6.88 12.07 4.78
C ILE A 22 -7.16 10.86 3.89
N GLY A 23 -6.18 10.46 3.07
CA GLY A 23 -6.30 9.28 2.22
C GLY A 23 -6.54 8.01 3.03
N TYR A 24 -5.73 7.78 4.05
CA TYR A 24 -5.79 6.58 4.90
C TYR A 24 -7.09 6.49 5.66
N LEU A 25 -7.60 7.60 6.22
CA LEU A 25 -8.90 7.60 6.87
C LEU A 25 -10.01 7.22 5.89
N PHE A 26 -10.06 7.83 4.71
CA PHE A 26 -11.10 7.50 3.73
C PHE A 26 -11.05 6.02 3.30
N LEU A 27 -9.86 5.52 3.00
CA LEU A 27 -9.65 4.14 2.55
C LEU A 27 -9.87 3.12 3.65
N SER A 28 -9.43 3.37 4.87
CA SER A 28 -9.63 2.43 5.97
C SER A 28 -11.06 2.45 6.52
N ILE A 29 -11.74 3.61 6.52
CA ILE A 29 -13.18 3.69 6.83
C ILE A 29 -13.98 2.86 5.83
N ALA A 30 -13.72 3.02 4.54
CA ALA A 30 -14.37 2.22 3.52
C ALA A 30 -14.12 0.71 3.69
N TYR A 31 -12.91 0.32 4.07
CA TYR A 31 -12.57 -1.07 4.37
C TYR A 31 -13.38 -1.60 5.57
N GLY A 32 -13.46 -0.84 6.66
CA GLY A 32 -14.22 -1.21 7.84
C GLY A 32 -15.72 -1.38 7.54
N ILE A 33 -16.30 -0.45 6.76
CA ILE A 33 -17.70 -0.54 6.30
C ILE A 33 -17.89 -1.78 5.41
N LEU A 34 -16.96 -2.03 4.48
CA LEU A 34 -16.99 -3.21 3.60
C LEU A 34 -16.99 -4.51 4.41
N MET A 35 -16.14 -4.62 5.42
CA MET A 35 -16.08 -5.80 6.29
C MET A 35 -17.42 -6.06 6.97
N LYS A 36 -18.05 -5.02 7.55
CA LYS A 36 -19.39 -5.14 8.15
C LYS A 36 -20.47 -5.47 7.12
N ALA A 37 -20.42 -4.85 5.94
CA ALA A 37 -21.37 -5.10 4.86
C ALA A 37 -21.32 -6.54 4.32
N LYS A 38 -20.14 -7.19 4.36
CA LYS A 38 -19.96 -8.61 4.04
C LYS A 38 -20.30 -9.54 5.20
N GLY A 39 -20.71 -9.01 6.36
CA GLY A 39 -21.07 -9.78 7.54
C GLY A 39 -19.89 -10.20 8.42
N PHE A 40 -18.70 -9.64 8.22
CA PHE A 40 -17.56 -9.91 9.09
C PHE A 40 -17.60 -9.09 10.38
N GLU A 41 -17.01 -9.67 11.42
CA GLU A 41 -16.89 -9.03 12.71
C GLU A 41 -15.82 -7.93 12.74
N THR A 42 -16.05 -6.93 13.59
CA THR A 42 -15.16 -5.78 13.78
C THR A 42 -13.76 -6.22 14.21
N TRP A 43 -13.66 -7.25 15.05
CA TRP A 43 -12.35 -7.76 15.52
C TRP A 43 -11.51 -8.32 14.37
N LEU A 44 -12.12 -8.94 13.35
CA LEU A 44 -11.39 -9.51 12.21
C LEU A 44 -10.83 -8.41 11.32
N ALA A 45 -11.61 -7.35 11.08
CA ALA A 45 -11.16 -6.19 10.33
C ALA A 45 -9.98 -5.49 11.03
N LEU A 46 -10.09 -5.29 12.35
CA LEU A 46 -9.02 -4.70 13.16
C LEU A 46 -7.78 -5.60 13.20
N PHE A 47 -7.96 -6.92 13.34
CA PHE A 47 -6.85 -7.87 13.30
C PHE A 47 -6.08 -7.76 11.99
N MET A 48 -6.78 -7.70 10.86
CA MET A 48 -6.14 -7.50 9.55
C MET A 48 -5.42 -6.16 9.47
N SER A 49 -6.01 -5.06 9.97
CA SER A 49 -5.36 -3.75 9.95
C SER A 49 -4.17 -3.64 10.92
N LEU A 50 -4.15 -4.42 12.01
CA LEU A 50 -3.07 -4.43 12.99
C LEU A 50 -1.89 -5.34 12.57
N PHE A 51 -2.16 -6.48 11.95
CA PHE A 51 -1.15 -7.52 11.70
C PHE A 51 -0.83 -7.72 10.22
N ALA A 52 -1.78 -7.51 9.32
CA ALA A 52 -1.53 -7.64 7.88
C ALA A 52 -1.14 -6.30 7.24
N TYR A 53 -1.77 -5.19 7.67
CA TYR A 53 -1.45 -3.80 7.32
C TYR A 53 -0.94 -3.62 5.87
N CYS A 54 -1.78 -3.98 4.90
CA CYS A 54 -1.39 -4.04 3.49
C CYS A 54 -2.44 -3.48 2.53
N GLY A 55 -3.45 -2.76 3.04
CA GLY A 55 -4.41 -1.99 2.25
C GLY A 55 -5.11 -2.81 1.16
N SER A 56 -4.56 -2.79 -0.06
CA SER A 56 -5.06 -3.52 -1.23
C SER A 56 -5.35 -5.00 -0.95
N MET A 57 -4.44 -5.70 -0.26
CA MET A 57 -4.64 -7.12 0.02
C MET A 57 -5.73 -7.36 1.09
N GLN A 58 -5.98 -6.40 1.99
CA GLN A 58 -7.12 -6.50 2.93
C GLN A 58 -8.46 -6.43 2.19
N TYR A 59 -8.57 -5.57 1.18
CA TYR A 59 -9.74 -5.49 0.31
C TYR A 59 -9.93 -6.75 -0.55
N ILE A 60 -8.84 -7.30 -1.11
CA ILE A 60 -8.88 -8.56 -1.84
C ILE A 60 -9.31 -9.71 -0.93
N ALA A 61 -8.77 -9.76 0.30
CA ALA A 61 -9.12 -10.79 1.26
C ALA A 61 -10.61 -10.74 1.63
N ALA A 62 -11.14 -9.55 1.91
CA ALA A 62 -12.55 -9.34 2.25
C ALA A 62 -13.52 -9.75 1.12
N ASN A 63 -13.17 -9.45 -0.15
CA ASN A 63 -14.05 -9.72 -1.28
C ASN A 63 -13.94 -11.15 -1.83
N TYR A 64 -12.77 -11.79 -1.70
CA TYR A 64 -12.49 -13.03 -2.41
C TYR A 64 -12.00 -14.15 -1.51
N LEU A 65 -11.07 -13.90 -0.59
CA LEU A 65 -10.47 -14.99 0.18
C LEU A 65 -11.37 -15.47 1.32
N PHE A 66 -11.98 -14.54 2.06
CA PHE A 66 -12.80 -14.89 3.22
C PHE A 66 -14.16 -15.49 2.85
N LEU A 67 -14.60 -15.31 1.61
CA LEU A 67 -15.86 -15.84 1.09
C LEU A 67 -15.68 -17.13 0.28
N ALA A 68 -14.45 -17.44 -0.13
CA ALA A 68 -14.13 -18.65 -0.89
C ALA A 68 -13.79 -19.83 0.02
N SER A 69 -13.76 -21.02 -0.57
CA SER A 69 -13.24 -22.22 0.10
C SER A 69 -11.80 -21.99 0.57
N PHE A 70 -11.49 -22.48 1.77
CA PHE A 70 -10.18 -22.31 2.38
C PHE A 70 -9.07 -22.89 1.49
N ASN A 71 -8.24 -22.00 0.94
CA ASN A 71 -7.09 -22.35 0.12
C ASN A 71 -5.88 -21.48 0.53
N PRO A 72 -5.09 -21.92 1.53
CA PRO A 72 -4.01 -21.12 2.09
C PRO A 72 -2.85 -20.93 1.10
N ILE A 73 -2.61 -21.90 0.21
CA ILE A 73 -1.56 -21.82 -0.81
C ILE A 73 -1.89 -20.71 -1.81
N TYR A 74 -3.14 -20.66 -2.29
CA TYR A 74 -3.58 -19.61 -3.20
C TYR A 74 -3.52 -18.23 -2.53
N ALA A 75 -4.01 -18.12 -1.28
CA ALA A 75 -3.94 -16.88 -0.51
C ALA A 75 -2.51 -16.38 -0.33
N PHE A 76 -1.56 -17.28 -0.04
CA PHE A 76 -0.15 -16.96 0.11
C PHE A 76 0.47 -16.45 -1.20
N ILE A 77 0.28 -17.16 -2.31
CA ILE A 77 0.81 -16.77 -3.63
C ILE A 77 0.21 -15.43 -4.06
N LEU A 78 -1.10 -15.23 -3.89
CA LEU A 78 -1.77 -13.99 -4.24
C LEU A 78 -1.24 -12.82 -3.40
N THR A 79 -1.10 -13.01 -2.10
CA THR A 79 -0.56 -12.00 -1.17
C THR A 79 0.86 -11.59 -1.54
N LEU A 80 1.75 -12.55 -1.83
CA LEU A 80 3.11 -12.27 -2.28
C LEU A 80 3.12 -11.51 -3.60
N THR A 81 2.24 -11.90 -4.54
CA THR A 81 2.19 -11.30 -5.87
C THR A 81 1.72 -9.84 -5.77
N VAL A 82 0.60 -9.59 -5.08
CA VAL A 82 0.02 -8.25 -4.89
C VAL A 82 0.96 -7.31 -4.14
N ASN A 83 1.64 -7.80 -3.11
CA ASN A 83 2.53 -6.99 -2.28
C ASN A 83 3.99 -6.99 -2.75
N SER A 84 4.32 -7.68 -3.85
CA SER A 84 5.70 -7.76 -4.37
C SER A 84 6.36 -6.39 -4.55
N ARG A 85 5.58 -5.36 -4.88
CA ARG A 85 6.00 -3.96 -4.99
C ARG A 85 6.69 -3.42 -3.73
N MET A 86 6.23 -3.82 -2.54
CA MET A 86 6.79 -3.39 -1.25
C MET A 86 8.22 -3.90 -1.04
N SER A 87 8.62 -4.98 -1.73
CA SER A 87 10.01 -5.47 -1.70
C SER A 87 10.99 -4.44 -2.27
N PHE A 88 10.60 -3.73 -3.34
CA PHE A 88 11.45 -2.71 -3.96
C PHE A 88 11.64 -1.51 -3.03
N GLU A 89 10.57 -1.07 -2.38
CA GLU A 89 10.60 0.00 -1.37
C GLU A 89 11.49 -0.38 -0.18
N GLY A 90 11.35 -1.62 0.30
CA GLY A 90 12.18 -2.18 1.35
C GLY A 90 13.67 -2.11 1.00
N ILE A 91 14.05 -2.54 -0.20
CA ILE A 91 15.45 -2.49 -0.69
C ILE A 91 15.97 -1.03 -0.74
N SER A 92 15.17 -0.10 -1.27
CA SER A 92 15.53 1.32 -1.33
C SER A 92 15.72 1.97 0.05
N MET A 93 15.05 1.45 1.08
CA MET A 93 15.09 1.98 2.45
C MET A 93 16.16 1.35 3.34
N VAL A 94 16.83 0.27 2.91
CA VAL A 94 17.89 -0.41 3.69
C VAL A 94 18.95 0.56 4.21
N SER A 95 19.44 1.45 3.34
CA SER A 95 20.48 2.44 3.69
C SER A 95 19.93 3.54 4.59
N LYS A 96 18.69 4.00 4.35
CA LYS A 96 18.03 5.06 5.13
C LYS A 96 17.66 4.61 6.55
N TYR A 97 17.41 3.32 6.74
CA TYR A 97 17.11 2.70 8.03
C TYR A 97 18.34 2.19 8.78
N LYS A 98 19.54 2.40 8.23
CA LYS A 98 20.79 2.14 8.94
C LYS A 98 20.83 2.96 10.24
N ASN A 99 21.32 2.36 11.32
CA ASN A 99 21.45 2.98 12.65
C ASN A 99 20.13 3.34 13.36
N THR A 100 19.00 2.73 12.97
CA THR A 100 17.70 2.92 13.68
C THR A 100 17.48 1.96 14.86
N GLY A 101 18.42 1.04 15.13
CA GLY A 101 18.41 0.16 16.30
C GLY A 101 17.10 -0.61 16.47
N ILE A 102 16.54 -0.60 17.70
CA ILE A 102 15.31 -1.32 18.05
C ILE A 102 14.05 -0.86 17.29
N LEU A 103 14.07 0.32 16.65
CA LEU A 103 12.92 0.79 15.87
C LEU A 103 12.88 0.17 14.47
N LYS A 104 13.97 -0.47 14.02
CA LYS A 104 14.09 -1.02 12.67
C LYS A 104 12.98 -2.02 12.32
N PRO A 105 12.60 -3.00 13.18
CA PRO A 105 11.52 -3.93 12.85
C PRO A 105 10.16 -3.23 12.68
N PHE A 106 9.87 -2.22 13.51
CA PHE A 106 8.64 -1.43 13.40
C PHE A 106 8.62 -0.61 12.11
N LEU A 107 9.73 0.01 11.73
CA LEU A 107 9.85 0.76 10.48
C LEU A 107 9.65 -0.13 9.25
N ILE A 108 10.12 -1.39 9.31
CA ILE A 108 9.90 -2.36 8.24
C ILE A 108 8.42 -2.76 8.17
N PHE A 109 7.81 -3.03 9.32
CA PHE A 109 6.42 -3.46 9.40
C PHE A 109 5.43 -2.37 8.97
N PHE A 110 5.68 -1.12 9.36
CA PHE A 110 4.82 0.02 9.01
C PHE A 110 5.06 0.59 7.60
N MET A 111 5.88 -0.06 6.77
CA MET A 111 6.17 0.43 5.42
C MET A 111 4.95 0.27 4.52
N THR A 112 4.62 1.34 3.79
CA THR A 112 3.63 1.39 2.71
C THR A 112 4.13 2.33 1.63
N ASP A 113 3.49 2.33 0.45
CA ASP A 113 3.84 3.22 -0.67
C ASP A 113 3.84 4.71 -0.24
N GLU A 114 2.85 5.13 0.55
CA GLU A 114 2.72 6.51 1.03
C GLU A 114 3.76 6.85 2.10
N THR A 115 3.98 5.94 3.06
CA THR A 115 5.03 6.08 4.07
C THR A 115 6.40 6.15 3.40
N PHE A 116 6.64 5.28 2.41
CA PHE A 116 7.86 5.26 1.61
C PHE A 116 8.06 6.58 0.89
N SER A 117 7.03 7.11 0.21
CA SER A 117 7.11 8.39 -0.50
C SER A 117 7.54 9.54 0.42
N ILE A 118 6.95 9.63 1.62
CA ILE A 118 7.34 10.65 2.62
C ILE A 118 8.79 10.41 3.07
N LEU A 119 9.11 9.22 3.57
CA LEU A 119 10.42 8.95 4.17
C LEU A 119 11.58 9.01 3.16
N TYR A 120 11.29 8.66 1.90
CA TYR A 120 12.28 8.69 0.83
C TYR A 120 12.58 10.11 0.39
N SER A 121 11.56 10.98 0.28
CA SER A 121 11.69 12.37 -0.18
C SER A 121 12.03 13.38 0.93
N ALA A 122 11.83 13.02 2.21
CA ALA A 122 12.03 13.91 3.34
C ALA A 122 13.47 14.45 3.46
N LYS A 123 13.58 15.77 3.55
CA LYS A 123 14.81 16.49 3.93
C LYS A 123 14.73 16.85 5.41
N ILE A 124 15.34 16.02 6.24
CA ILE A 124 15.26 16.15 7.71
C ILE A 124 16.24 17.23 8.18
N PRO A 125 15.78 18.30 8.83
CA PRO A 125 16.63 19.33 9.41
C PRO A 125 17.56 18.78 10.51
N GLU A 126 18.73 19.38 10.71
CA GLU A 126 19.73 18.91 11.70
C GLU A 126 19.22 18.94 13.15
N ASN A 127 18.30 19.85 13.47
CA ASN A 127 17.70 19.96 14.80
C ASN A 127 16.60 18.91 15.07
N ILE A 128 16.28 18.06 14.09
CA ILE A 128 15.29 16.98 14.22
C ILE A 128 16.01 15.64 14.29
N ASN A 129 15.73 14.88 15.34
CA ASN A 129 16.26 13.53 15.46
C ASN A 129 15.70 12.63 14.34
N ARG A 130 16.55 12.26 13.38
CA ARG A 130 16.19 11.42 12.22
C ARG A 130 15.48 10.14 12.63
N LYS A 131 15.94 9.45 13.67
CA LYS A 131 15.37 8.17 14.11
C LYS A 131 13.92 8.34 14.56
N TYR A 132 13.64 9.40 15.33
CA TYR A 132 12.29 9.68 15.80
C TYR A 132 11.40 10.20 14.67
N PHE A 133 11.92 11.01 13.75
CA PHE A 133 11.17 11.41 12.56
C PHE A 133 10.69 10.20 11.75
N LEU A 134 11.61 9.27 11.42
CA LEU A 134 11.26 8.06 10.66
C LEU A 134 10.18 7.25 11.37
N PHE A 135 10.35 7.03 12.67
CA PHE A 135 9.40 6.25 13.46
C PHE A 135 8.04 6.93 13.59
N LEU A 136 8.01 8.23 13.85
CA LEU A 136 6.75 8.95 14.07
C LEU A 136 5.93 9.06 12.80
N VAL A 137 6.54 9.29 11.64
CA VAL A 137 5.81 9.24 10.36
C VAL A 137 5.17 7.87 10.17
N SER A 138 5.96 6.80 10.23
CA SER A 138 5.45 5.43 10.07
C SER A 138 4.38 5.06 11.09
N PHE A 139 4.57 5.44 12.35
CA PHE A 139 3.61 5.14 13.42
C PHE A 139 2.32 5.92 13.28
N LEU A 140 2.39 7.19 12.87
CA LEU A 140 1.22 8.02 12.61
C LEU A 140 0.40 7.42 11.47
N ASP A 141 1.03 7.13 10.33
CA ASP A 141 0.37 6.54 9.15
C ASP A 141 -0.30 5.20 9.51
N TYR A 142 0.41 4.32 10.21
CA TYR A 142 -0.16 3.07 10.74
C TYR A 142 -1.38 3.32 11.64
N SER A 143 -1.26 4.28 12.57
CA SER A 143 -2.36 4.60 13.50
C SER A 143 -3.57 5.14 12.76
N TYR A 144 -3.39 5.97 11.74
CA TYR A 144 -4.48 6.52 10.94
C TYR A 144 -5.29 5.42 10.27
N TRP A 145 -4.61 4.41 9.71
CA TRP A 145 -5.27 3.28 9.08
C TRP A 145 -6.07 2.42 10.06
N VAL A 146 -5.49 2.13 11.23
CA VAL A 146 -6.16 1.33 12.27
C VAL A 146 -7.38 2.09 12.83
N ILE A 147 -7.22 3.39 13.12
CA ILE A 147 -8.30 4.24 13.62
C ILE A 147 -9.41 4.36 12.59
N GLY A 148 -9.09 4.62 11.32
CA GLY A 148 -10.10 4.70 10.28
C GLY A 148 -10.79 3.36 10.03
N THR A 149 -10.09 2.23 10.15
CA THR A 149 -10.73 0.89 10.13
C THR A 149 -11.75 0.76 11.24
N LEU A 150 -11.40 1.13 12.47
CA LEU A 150 -12.31 1.10 13.62
C LEU A 150 -13.54 1.97 13.39
N ILE A 151 -13.33 3.22 12.96
CA ILE A 151 -14.42 4.15 12.63
C ILE A 151 -15.31 3.55 11.55
N GLY A 152 -14.73 2.97 10.49
CA GLY A 152 -15.46 2.30 9.43
C GLY A 152 -16.32 1.14 9.92
N CYS A 153 -15.79 0.28 10.79
CA CYS A 153 -16.56 -0.82 11.35
C CYS A 153 -17.70 -0.32 12.26
N LEU A 154 -17.45 0.68 13.10
CA LEU A 154 -18.49 1.26 13.95
C LEU A 154 -19.59 1.91 13.12
N LEU A 155 -19.23 2.68 12.08
CA LEU A 155 -20.21 3.24 11.15
C LEU A 155 -20.97 2.13 10.41
N GLY A 156 -20.26 1.09 9.96
CA GLY A 156 -20.83 -0.06 9.26
C GLY A 156 -21.90 -0.82 10.05
N GLU A 157 -21.86 -0.80 11.38
CA GLU A 157 -22.91 -1.39 12.24
C GLU A 157 -24.24 -0.64 12.16
N PHE A 158 -24.19 0.67 11.91
CA PHE A 158 -25.39 1.51 11.76
C PHE A 158 -25.85 1.62 10.30
N VAL A 159 -25.02 1.22 9.34
CA VAL A 159 -25.31 1.29 7.91
C VAL A 159 -26.26 0.15 7.51
N LYS A 160 -27.56 0.46 7.51
CA LYS A 160 -28.61 -0.35 6.85
C LYS A 160 -28.84 0.06 5.38
N PHE A 161 -27.88 0.73 4.75
CA PHE A 161 -28.02 1.12 3.35
C PHE A 161 -27.78 -0.07 2.42
N ASN A 162 -28.41 0.01 1.25
CA ASN A 162 -28.17 -0.92 0.15
C ASN A 162 -26.67 -0.98 -0.15
N THR A 163 -26.06 -2.14 0.09
CA THR A 163 -24.63 -2.36 -0.10
C THR A 163 -24.23 -2.35 -1.58
N LYS A 164 -25.20 -2.21 -2.51
CA LYS A 164 -24.94 -1.89 -3.92
C LYS A 164 -24.07 -0.63 -4.03
N GLY A 165 -22.82 -0.83 -4.48
CA GLY A 165 -21.84 0.22 -4.68
C GLY A 165 -20.62 0.11 -3.77
N LEU A 166 -20.68 -0.64 -2.67
CA LEU A 166 -19.48 -0.90 -1.84
C LEU A 166 -18.43 -1.71 -2.60
N ASP A 167 -18.86 -2.62 -3.48
CA ASP A 167 -17.94 -3.33 -4.38
C ASP A 167 -17.23 -2.39 -5.37
N PHE A 168 -17.83 -1.23 -5.69
CA PHE A 168 -17.21 -0.21 -6.54
C PHE A 168 -16.10 0.57 -5.82
N VAL A 169 -16.05 0.54 -4.48
CA VAL A 169 -15.00 1.28 -3.74
C VAL A 169 -13.61 0.74 -4.06
N LEU A 170 -13.47 -0.58 -4.20
CA LEU A 170 -12.21 -1.19 -4.62
C LEU A 170 -11.83 -0.75 -6.04
N THR A 171 -12.80 -0.73 -6.96
CA THR A 171 -12.60 -0.22 -8.33
C THR A 171 -12.19 1.25 -8.34
N ALA A 172 -12.87 2.09 -7.55
CA ALA A 172 -12.57 3.50 -7.43
C ALA A 172 -11.16 3.75 -6.86
N LEU A 173 -10.76 2.99 -5.84
CA LEU A 173 -9.39 3.03 -5.28
C LEU A 173 -8.35 2.74 -6.37
N PHE A 174 -8.50 1.64 -7.10
CA PHE A 174 -7.55 1.31 -8.16
C PHE A 174 -7.55 2.34 -9.30
N ILE A 175 -8.70 2.93 -9.64
CA ILE A 175 -8.78 4.01 -10.63
C ILE A 175 -8.02 5.24 -10.14
N VAL A 176 -8.22 5.67 -8.89
CA VAL A 176 -7.52 6.83 -8.33
C VAL A 176 -6.01 6.60 -8.31
N ILE A 177 -5.54 5.45 -7.81
CA ILE A 177 -4.12 5.10 -7.81
C ILE A 177 -3.57 5.09 -9.25
N PHE A 178 -4.30 4.49 -10.20
CA PHE A 178 -3.88 4.49 -11.61
C PHE A 178 -3.79 5.91 -12.17
N THR A 179 -4.76 6.77 -11.87
CA THR A 179 -4.80 8.17 -12.31
C THR A 179 -3.65 8.98 -11.71
N GLU A 180 -3.33 8.81 -10.43
CA GLU A 180 -2.18 9.46 -9.80
C GLU A 180 -0.87 9.07 -10.48
N GLN A 181 -0.65 7.76 -10.69
CA GLN A 181 0.53 7.24 -11.40
C GLN A 181 0.62 7.77 -12.85
N TRP A 182 -0.53 7.96 -13.50
CA TRP A 182 -0.62 8.52 -14.85
C TRP A 182 -0.26 10.01 -14.89
N LEU A 183 -0.73 10.78 -13.91
CA LEU A 183 -0.54 12.22 -13.81
C LEU A 183 0.90 12.59 -13.39
N GLU A 184 1.54 11.79 -12.54
CA GLU A 184 2.93 12.02 -12.12
C GLU A 184 3.97 11.76 -13.22
N ASN A 185 3.55 11.29 -14.39
CA ASN A 185 4.35 11.16 -15.63
C ASN A 185 5.59 10.24 -15.52
N LYS A 186 5.82 9.61 -14.38
CA LYS A 186 6.92 8.66 -14.12
C LYS A 186 6.56 7.20 -14.46
N GLY A 187 5.29 6.91 -14.72
CA GLY A 187 4.77 5.54 -14.89
C GLY A 187 4.03 5.23 -16.20
N ARG A 188 3.87 6.17 -17.14
CA ARG A 188 2.97 5.99 -18.32
C ARG A 188 3.22 4.72 -19.13
N LYS A 189 4.49 4.36 -19.37
CA LYS A 189 4.82 3.10 -20.07
C LYS A 189 4.32 1.88 -19.29
N ALA A 190 4.57 1.82 -17.98
CA ALA A 190 4.12 0.74 -17.12
C ALA A 190 2.58 0.68 -17.01
N SER A 191 1.90 1.83 -16.93
CA SER A 191 0.44 1.92 -16.93
C SER A 191 -0.19 1.36 -18.22
N ILE A 192 0.37 1.69 -19.39
CA ILE A 192 -0.11 1.15 -20.68
C ILE A 192 0.11 -0.35 -20.77
N ILE A 193 1.29 -0.84 -20.38
CA ILE A 193 1.60 -2.28 -20.33
C ILE A 193 0.60 -3.00 -19.42
N GLY A 194 0.32 -2.44 -18.25
CA GLY A 194 -0.68 -2.96 -17.32
C GLY A 194 -2.07 -3.09 -17.93
N LEU A 195 -2.56 -2.05 -18.60
CA LEU A 195 -3.84 -2.08 -19.31
C LEU A 195 -3.88 -3.20 -20.35
N ILE A 196 -2.85 -3.29 -21.22
CA ILE A 196 -2.79 -4.31 -22.27
C ILE A 196 -2.78 -5.71 -21.67
N CYS A 197 -1.91 -5.97 -20.68
CA CYS A 197 -1.78 -7.27 -20.04
C CYS A 197 -3.03 -7.70 -19.24
N SER A 198 -3.84 -6.74 -18.79
CA SER A 198 -5.10 -7.01 -18.09
C SER A 198 -6.29 -7.29 -19.01
N THR A 199 -6.22 -6.92 -20.30
CA THR A 199 -7.34 -7.11 -21.25
C THR A 199 -7.88 -8.55 -21.37
N PRO A 200 -7.07 -9.63 -21.26
CA PRO A 200 -7.59 -10.99 -21.34
C PRO A 200 -8.54 -11.34 -20.18
N ILE A 201 -8.44 -10.67 -19.03
CA ILE A 201 -9.36 -10.87 -17.89
C ILE A 201 -10.82 -10.61 -18.30
N LEU A 202 -11.04 -9.64 -19.19
CA LEU A 202 -12.38 -9.26 -19.66
C LEU A 202 -13.07 -10.38 -20.46
N ILE A 203 -12.28 -11.26 -21.07
CA ILE A 203 -12.76 -12.36 -21.90
C ILE A 203 -12.95 -13.62 -21.05
N PHE A 204 -11.97 -13.96 -20.21
CA PHE A 204 -11.94 -15.24 -19.51
C PHE A 204 -12.55 -15.22 -18.10
N LYS A 205 -12.72 -14.04 -17.48
CA LYS A 205 -13.39 -13.84 -16.17
C LYS A 205 -12.88 -14.72 -15.01
N THR A 206 -11.63 -15.17 -15.05
CA THR A 206 -11.05 -16.06 -14.01
C THR A 206 -10.01 -15.34 -13.17
N ASN A 207 -10.04 -15.52 -11.85
CA ASN A 207 -9.07 -14.94 -10.90
C ASN A 207 -7.61 -15.34 -11.17
N THR A 208 -7.38 -16.47 -11.85
CA THR A 208 -6.04 -16.89 -12.33
C THR A 208 -5.39 -15.84 -13.24
N PHE A 209 -6.19 -15.08 -14.00
CA PHE A 209 -5.66 -14.06 -14.88
C PHE A 209 -5.11 -12.83 -14.16
N ILE A 210 -5.48 -12.58 -12.90
CA ILE A 210 -4.84 -11.53 -12.10
C ILE A 210 -3.37 -11.89 -11.90
N ILE A 211 -3.08 -13.13 -11.46
CA ILE A 211 -1.72 -13.61 -11.24
C ILE A 211 -0.93 -13.63 -12.56
N LEU A 212 -1.54 -14.14 -13.64
CA LEU A 212 -0.89 -14.18 -14.96
C LEU A 212 -0.58 -12.78 -15.50
N ALA A 213 -1.51 -11.83 -15.38
CA ALA A 213 -1.30 -10.45 -15.79
C ALA A 213 -0.15 -9.81 -15.02
N MET A 214 -0.07 -10.02 -13.70
CA MET A 214 1.03 -9.49 -12.88
C MET A 214 2.39 -10.07 -13.27
N ILE A 215 2.47 -11.39 -13.53
CA ILE A 215 3.70 -12.04 -14.00
C ILE A 215 4.12 -11.47 -15.36
N LEU A 216 3.17 -11.31 -16.29
CA LEU A 216 3.42 -10.73 -17.62
C LEU A 216 3.93 -9.29 -17.52
N ILE A 217 3.27 -8.45 -16.71
CA ILE A 217 3.68 -7.06 -16.48
C ILE A 217 5.10 -7.02 -15.92
N PHE A 218 5.40 -7.85 -14.91
CA PHE A 218 6.72 -7.92 -14.31
C PHE A 218 7.81 -8.34 -15.31
N ALA A 219 7.54 -9.36 -16.12
CA ALA A 219 8.46 -9.84 -17.15
C ALA A 219 8.74 -8.76 -18.20
N ILE A 220 7.69 -8.11 -18.71
CA ILE A 220 7.81 -7.07 -19.74
C ILE A 220 8.58 -5.85 -19.20
N ILE A 221 8.27 -5.38 -17.98
CA ILE A 221 8.99 -4.25 -17.37
C ILE A 221 10.47 -4.60 -17.16
N THR A 222 10.77 -5.82 -16.72
CA THR A 222 12.16 -6.28 -16.54
C THR A 222 12.93 -6.31 -17.86
N ILE A 223 12.30 -6.78 -18.93
CA ILE A 223 12.90 -6.80 -20.28
C ILE A 223 13.17 -5.38 -20.77
N ILE A 224 12.18 -4.47 -20.66
CA ILE A 224 12.34 -3.07 -21.06
C ILE A 224 13.46 -2.39 -20.28
N TYR A 225 13.51 -2.60 -18.96
CA TYR A 225 14.56 -2.05 -18.11
C TYR A 225 15.96 -2.53 -18.54
N ASN A 226 16.10 -3.82 -18.84
CA ASN A 226 17.37 -4.37 -19.31
C ASN A 226 17.80 -3.82 -20.68
N ILE A 227 16.85 -3.61 -21.60
CA ILE A 227 17.13 -2.99 -22.91
C ILE A 227 17.55 -1.53 -22.75
N GLU A 228 16.82 -0.74 -21.94
CA GLU A 228 17.17 0.67 -21.69
C GLU A 228 18.53 0.80 -21.00
N LYS A 229 18.85 -0.11 -20.06
CA LYS A 229 20.17 -0.18 -19.42
C LYS A 229 21.28 -0.53 -20.41
N TYR A 230 21.04 -1.51 -21.29
CA TYR A 230 22.01 -1.91 -22.32
C TYR A 230 22.30 -0.75 -23.29
N ASN A 231 21.27 -0.05 -23.76
CA ASN A 231 21.44 1.09 -24.67
C ASN A 231 22.21 2.25 -24.02
N LYS A 232 21.94 2.58 -22.75
CA LYS A 232 22.70 3.61 -22.01
C LYS A 232 24.17 3.25 -21.80
N LEU A 233 24.49 1.97 -21.65
CA LEU A 233 25.87 1.50 -21.53
C LEU A 233 26.59 1.57 -22.88
N ARG A 234 25.88 1.32 -23.98
CA ARG A 234 26.42 1.43 -25.34
C ARG A 234 26.73 2.88 -25.72
N GLU A 235 25.80 3.81 -25.50
CA GLU A 235 25.99 5.25 -25.77
C GLU A 235 27.09 5.90 -24.94
N LYS A 236 27.45 5.31 -23.79
CA LYS A 236 28.53 5.80 -22.92
C LYS A 236 29.92 5.27 -23.32
N ASN A 237 29.96 4.24 -24.17
CA ASN A 237 31.18 3.59 -24.64
C ASN A 237 31.51 3.91 -26.11
N GLU A 238 30.63 4.65 -26.79
CA GLU A 238 30.84 5.29 -28.11
C GLU A 238 31.27 6.75 -27.90
#